data_AF-A0A932D5P4-F1
#
_entry.id   AF-A0A932D5P4-F1
#
_cell.length_a   1.000
_cell.length_b   1.000
_cell.length_c   1.000
_cell.angle_alpha   90.00
_cell.angle_beta   90.00
_cell.angle_gamma   90.00
#
_symmetry.space_group_name_H-M   'P 1'
#
loop_
_entity.id
_entity.type
_entity.pdbx_description
1 polymer ?
#
loop_
_entity_poly.entity_id
_entity_poly.type
_entity_poly.pdbx_seq_one_letter_code
_entity_poly.pdbx_strand_id
1 'polypeptide(L)'
;MKTPSRRHCTRSIGPAFAAILGLPAVLLICADPLGARANAAERADPGESKPASVSVIYCTDLFHPHEDPDDHFDLATIYAIPELDLKCIILDQGDRQEQRPGRIPVSQMNKITGQNVPAVPGLGRKLKSPTDKALDQPPELQRGVEAILTTLKNSTPPVMIAA
;
A
#
# COMPACT_ATOMS: atom_id res chain seq x y z
N MET A 1 43.36 21.71 -37.45
CA MET A 1 43.40 20.86 -38.66
C MET A 1 43.00 19.44 -38.28
N LYS A 2 42.10 18.84 -39.08
CA LYS A 2 41.58 17.45 -39.07
C LYS A 2 40.59 17.05 -37.97
N THR A 3 39.31 17.22 -38.28
CA THR A 3 38.21 16.30 -37.92
C THR A 3 38.43 14.90 -38.52
N PRO A 4 37.89 13.84 -37.89
CA PRO A 4 36.79 13.07 -38.49
C PRO A 4 35.82 12.54 -37.42
N SER A 5 34.67 11.91 -37.65
CA SER A 5 33.72 11.76 -38.75
C SER A 5 32.56 10.97 -38.11
N ARG A 6 31.32 11.48 -38.19
CA ARG A 6 30.11 10.79 -37.71
C ARG A 6 29.76 9.62 -38.65
N ARG A 7 29.35 8.48 -38.08
CA ARG A 7 28.51 7.45 -38.73
C ARG A 7 27.47 7.03 -37.69
N HIS A 8 26.22 7.53 -37.68
CA HIS A 8 25.07 7.12 -38.50
C HIS A 8 24.97 5.60 -38.67
N CYS A 9 24.32 4.95 -37.71
CA CYS A 9 23.77 3.61 -37.86
C CYS A 9 22.28 3.75 -38.20
N THR A 10 21.95 3.60 -39.47
CA THR A 10 20.58 3.48 -40.00
C THR A 10 20.50 2.18 -40.78
N ARG A 11 19.67 1.23 -40.33
CA ARG A 11 19.11 0.12 -41.12
C ARG A 11 17.71 -0.13 -40.58
N SER A 12 16.68 0.45 -41.22
CA SER A 12 15.97 -0.02 -42.42
C SER A 12 14.90 -1.07 -42.10
N ILE A 13 13.66 -0.60 -42.24
CA ILE A 13 12.39 -1.33 -42.34
C ILE A 13 12.45 -2.30 -43.54
N GLY A 14 11.80 -3.46 -43.40
CA GLY A 14 11.45 -4.33 -44.51
C GLY A 14 10.29 -5.26 -44.12
N PRO A 15 9.14 -5.22 -44.82
CA PRO A 15 8.00 -6.11 -44.62
C PRO A 15 7.92 -7.25 -45.66
N ALA A 16 6.96 -8.14 -45.43
CA ALA A 16 6.27 -9.03 -46.38
C ALA A 16 6.94 -10.35 -46.79
N PHE A 17 6.19 -11.46 -46.64
CA PHE A 17 5.81 -12.44 -47.67
C PHE A 17 4.83 -13.44 -46.99
N ALA A 18 3.51 -13.32 -47.16
CA ALA A 18 2.68 -14.00 -48.19
C ALA A 18 2.88 -15.53 -48.18
N ALA A 19 1.98 -16.29 -47.54
CA ALA A 19 0.73 -16.88 -48.08
C ALA A 19 0.98 -18.22 -48.80
N ILE A 20 0.11 -19.22 -48.56
CA ILE A 20 -0.48 -20.16 -49.55
C ILE A 20 -1.11 -21.42 -48.88
N LEU A 21 -2.42 -21.60 -49.19
CA LEU A 21 -3.24 -22.84 -49.27
C LEU A 21 -3.51 -23.62 -47.97
N GLY A 22 -4.73 -24.01 -47.58
CA GLY A 22 -6.02 -24.18 -48.26
C GLY A 22 -6.60 -25.53 -47.85
N LEU A 23 -7.81 -25.59 -47.27
CA LEU A 23 -8.72 -26.75 -47.17
C LEU A 23 -10.05 -26.29 -46.49
N PRO A 24 -11.19 -26.96 -46.75
CA PRO A 24 -12.43 -26.28 -47.08
C PRO A 24 -13.40 -26.11 -45.91
N ALA A 25 -14.33 -25.17 -46.14
CA ALA A 25 -15.50 -24.90 -45.32
C ALA A 25 -16.33 -26.17 -45.04
N VAL A 26 -16.51 -26.49 -43.77
CA VAL A 26 -17.61 -27.33 -43.30
C VAL A 26 -18.66 -26.40 -42.71
N LEU A 27 -19.67 -26.11 -43.53
CA LEU A 27 -20.89 -25.45 -43.12
C LEU A 27 -21.74 -26.50 -42.37
N LEU A 28 -21.68 -26.49 -41.03
CA LEU A 28 -22.60 -27.26 -40.20
C LEU A 28 -23.81 -26.39 -39.87
N ILE A 29 -24.88 -26.54 -40.64
CA ILE A 29 -26.21 -26.07 -40.26
C ILE A 29 -26.87 -27.23 -39.50
N CYS A 30 -27.01 -27.08 -38.19
CA CYS A 30 -28.00 -27.80 -37.40
C CYS A 30 -28.85 -26.77 -36.66
N ALA A 31 -30.14 -26.76 -36.96
CA ALA A 31 -31.15 -25.91 -36.33
C ALA A 31 -31.63 -26.53 -35.00
N ASP A 32 -31.90 -25.62 -34.05
CA ASP A 32 -32.88 -25.66 -32.95
C ASP A 32 -32.76 -26.73 -31.84
N PRO A 33 -33.20 -26.46 -30.58
CA PRO A 33 -34.23 -25.49 -30.22
C PRO A 33 -33.89 -24.55 -29.04
N LEU A 34 -34.78 -23.57 -28.85
CA LEU A 34 -35.04 -22.80 -27.63
C LEU A 34 -34.55 -23.49 -26.35
N GLY A 35 -33.32 -23.20 -25.95
CA GLY A 35 -32.79 -23.44 -24.62
C GLY A 35 -32.86 -22.13 -23.86
N ALA A 36 -33.78 -22.03 -22.91
CA ALA A 36 -33.90 -20.90 -22.00
C ALA A 36 -32.52 -20.53 -21.44
N ARG A 37 -31.99 -19.38 -21.85
CA ARG A 37 -30.90 -18.75 -21.12
C ARG A 37 -31.49 -18.25 -19.81
N ALA A 38 -31.45 -19.10 -18.79
CA ALA A 38 -31.54 -18.63 -17.43
C ALA A 38 -30.38 -17.66 -17.24
N ASN A 39 -30.69 -16.35 -17.29
CA ASN A 39 -29.85 -15.37 -16.64
C ASN A 39 -29.86 -15.76 -15.16
N ALA A 40 -28.83 -16.48 -14.74
CA ALA A 40 -28.45 -16.50 -13.34
C ALA A 40 -27.96 -15.08 -13.03
N ALA A 41 -28.92 -14.17 -12.81
CA ALA A 41 -28.67 -12.95 -12.08
C ALA A 41 -28.20 -13.41 -10.71
N GLU A 42 -26.88 -13.40 -10.55
CA GLU A 42 -26.23 -13.49 -9.25
C GLU A 42 -26.93 -12.48 -8.34
N ARG A 43 -27.68 -13.00 -7.37
CA ARG A 43 -28.33 -12.17 -6.36
C ARG A 43 -27.20 -11.56 -5.57
N ALA A 44 -26.87 -10.30 -5.87
CA ALA A 44 -26.12 -9.47 -4.95
C ALA A 44 -26.90 -9.47 -3.63
N ASP A 45 -26.28 -10.04 -2.59
CA ASP A 45 -26.84 -10.05 -1.25
C ASP A 45 -26.95 -8.59 -0.78
N PRO A 46 -28.17 -8.05 -0.59
CA PRO A 46 -28.33 -6.68 -0.18
C PRO A 46 -28.06 -6.59 1.32
N GLY A 47 -26.81 -6.29 1.66
CA GLY A 47 -26.47 -5.69 2.95
C GLY A 47 -25.77 -6.59 3.96
N GLU A 48 -24.71 -7.28 3.56
CA GLU A 48 -23.67 -7.59 4.55
C GLU A 48 -22.96 -6.28 4.91
N SER A 49 -23.48 -5.59 5.92
CA SER A 49 -22.81 -4.43 6.51
C SER A 49 -21.45 -4.92 7.00
N LYS A 50 -20.37 -4.42 6.39
CA LYS A 50 -19.00 -4.69 6.83
C LYS A 50 -18.95 -4.52 8.35
N PRO A 51 -18.42 -5.50 9.12
CA PRO A 51 -18.35 -5.39 10.57
C PRO A 51 -17.76 -4.04 10.95
N ALA A 52 -18.32 -3.42 11.99
CA ALA A 52 -17.90 -2.09 12.43
C ALA A 52 -16.40 -2.13 12.73
N SER A 53 -15.61 -1.43 11.90
CA SER A 53 -14.17 -1.47 11.99
C SER A 53 -13.67 -0.57 13.11
N VAL A 54 -12.77 -1.08 13.94
CA VAL A 54 -12.11 -0.32 15.00
C VAL A 54 -11.07 0.58 14.37
N SER A 55 -11.16 1.89 14.59
CA SER A 55 -10.13 2.83 14.13
C SER A 55 -8.86 2.67 14.97
N VAL A 56 -7.72 2.49 14.32
CA VAL A 56 -6.43 2.22 15.01
C VAL A 56 -5.34 3.19 14.59
N ILE A 57 -4.58 3.66 15.57
CA ILE A 57 -3.24 4.22 15.39
C ILE A 57 -2.27 3.18 15.94
N TYR A 58 -1.25 2.83 15.15
CA TYR A 58 -0.24 1.86 15.56
C TYR A 58 1.11 2.54 15.77
N CYS A 59 1.62 2.48 16.98
CA CYS A 59 2.96 2.92 17.34
C CYS A 59 3.89 1.70 17.33
N THR A 60 5.10 1.84 16.81
CA THR A 60 6.05 0.71 16.74
C THR A 60 7.47 1.26 16.57
N ASP A 61 8.45 0.58 17.14
CA ASP A 61 9.87 0.80 16.85
C ASP A 61 10.37 -0.02 15.65
N LEU A 62 9.48 -0.27 14.68
CA LEU A 62 9.80 -0.84 13.38
C LEU A 62 11.03 -0.15 12.74
N PHE A 63 12.07 -0.94 12.52
CA PHE A 63 13.32 -0.50 11.87
C PHE A 63 13.62 -1.29 10.59
N HIS A 64 14.38 -0.66 9.68
CA HIS A 64 14.95 -1.36 8.53
C HIS A 64 16.42 -0.97 8.31
N PRO A 65 17.38 -1.92 8.35
CA PRO A 65 17.21 -3.34 8.68
C PRO A 65 16.61 -3.55 10.07
N HIS A 66 15.90 -4.66 10.28
CA HIS A 66 15.24 -4.98 11.55
C HIS A 66 16.26 -5.27 12.67
N GLU A 67 15.87 -5.07 13.92
CA GLU A 67 16.66 -5.50 15.09
C GLU A 67 16.31 -6.94 15.46
N ASP A 68 15.01 -7.19 15.52
CA ASP A 68 14.31 -8.46 15.67
C ASP A 68 13.09 -8.48 14.73
N PRO A 69 12.48 -9.66 14.53
CA PRO A 69 11.41 -9.79 13.55
C PRO A 69 10.00 -9.47 14.09
N ASP A 70 9.80 -9.26 15.39
CA ASP A 70 8.48 -9.17 16.02
C ASP A 70 7.62 -8.01 15.48
N ASP A 71 8.15 -6.79 15.40
CA ASP A 71 7.45 -5.63 14.82
C ASP A 71 7.03 -5.85 13.36
N HIS A 72 7.79 -6.66 12.61
CA HIS A 72 7.44 -6.98 11.23
C HIS A 72 6.26 -7.96 11.17
N PHE A 73 6.18 -8.88 12.12
CA PHE A 73 5.03 -9.77 12.28
C PHE A 73 3.79 -9.01 12.76
N ASP A 74 3.95 -8.08 13.69
CA ASP A 74 2.85 -7.24 14.18
C ASP A 74 2.33 -6.32 13.07
N LEU A 75 3.24 -5.71 12.29
CA LEU A 75 2.88 -4.94 11.09
C LEU A 75 2.12 -5.80 10.07
N ALA A 76 2.57 -7.01 9.78
CA ALA A 76 1.86 -7.89 8.86
C ALA A 76 0.45 -8.24 9.38
N THR A 77 0.35 -8.50 10.69
CA THR A 77 -0.90 -8.86 11.36
C THR A 77 -1.91 -7.73 11.31
N ILE A 78 -1.51 -6.50 11.67
CA ILE A 78 -2.43 -5.37 11.71
C ILE A 78 -2.97 -4.99 10.33
N TYR A 79 -2.17 -5.19 9.26
CA TYR A 79 -2.63 -5.01 7.88
C TYR A 79 -3.62 -6.09 7.42
N ALA A 80 -3.55 -7.29 8.02
CA ALA A 80 -4.32 -8.45 7.59
C ALA A 80 -5.69 -8.56 8.26
N ILE A 81 -5.92 -7.90 9.40
CA ILE A 81 -7.18 -7.96 10.14
C ILE A 81 -8.20 -6.98 9.52
N PRO A 82 -9.27 -7.46 8.84
CA PRO A 82 -10.20 -6.60 8.11
C PRO A 82 -11.10 -5.74 9.01
N GLU A 83 -11.24 -6.10 10.29
CA GLU A 83 -11.95 -5.33 11.31
C GLU A 83 -11.14 -4.13 11.83
N LEU A 84 -9.85 -4.02 11.49
CA LEU A 84 -9.04 -2.87 11.86
C LEU A 84 -9.00 -1.86 10.71
N ASP A 85 -9.32 -0.61 11.05
CA ASP A 85 -9.22 0.54 10.16
C ASP A 85 -7.98 1.34 10.57
N LEU A 86 -6.83 0.94 10.02
CA LEU A 86 -5.53 1.49 10.35
C LEU A 86 -5.38 2.91 9.78
N LYS A 87 -5.48 3.91 10.66
CA LYS A 87 -5.48 5.33 10.31
C LYS A 87 -4.09 5.88 10.01
N CYS A 88 -3.12 5.53 10.85
CA CYS A 88 -1.72 5.91 10.66
C CYS A 88 -0.80 5.04 11.52
N ILE A 89 0.48 5.05 11.18
CA ILE A 89 1.56 4.40 11.90
C ILE A 89 2.52 5.47 12.42
N ILE A 90 2.86 5.40 13.71
CA ILE A 90 3.85 6.26 14.34
C ILE A 90 5.11 5.42 14.56
N LEU A 91 6.19 5.80 13.87
CA LEU A 91 7.48 5.13 13.98
C LEU A 91 8.24 5.73 15.16
N ASP A 92 8.32 5.00 16.26
CA ASP A 92 8.97 5.46 17.48
C ASP A 92 10.49 5.62 17.30
N GLN A 93 11.12 6.29 18.28
CA GLN A 93 12.54 6.58 18.28
C GLN A 93 12.96 7.37 17.03
N GLY A 94 12.31 8.52 16.81
CA GLY A 94 12.42 9.34 15.59
C GLY A 94 13.86 9.65 15.15
N ASP A 95 14.80 9.86 16.08
CA ASP A 95 16.22 10.10 15.78
C ASP A 95 16.87 8.91 15.05
N ARG A 96 16.40 7.69 15.30
CA ARG A 96 16.89 6.46 14.67
C ARG A 96 16.25 6.21 13.30
N GLN A 97 15.08 6.78 13.03
CA GLN A 97 14.32 6.56 11.80
C GLN A 97 15.01 7.13 10.55
N GLU A 98 15.91 8.11 10.70
CA GLU A 98 16.74 8.58 9.58
C GLU A 98 17.75 7.52 9.11
N GLN A 99 18.32 6.77 10.05
CA GLN A 99 19.36 5.79 9.79
C GLN A 99 18.79 4.40 9.49
N ARG A 100 17.68 4.05 10.16
CA ARG A 100 17.03 2.74 10.06
C ARG A 100 15.53 2.89 9.76
N PRO A 101 15.16 3.35 8.56
CA PRO A 101 13.81 3.81 8.27
C PRO A 101 12.74 2.69 8.28
N GLY A 102 11.91 2.64 9.32
CA GLY A 102 10.73 1.78 9.41
C GLY A 102 9.66 2.04 8.34
N ARG A 103 9.70 3.22 7.72
CA ARG A 103 8.83 3.54 6.56
C ARG A 103 9.03 2.60 5.37
N ILE A 104 10.18 1.93 5.27
CA ILE A 104 10.46 0.98 4.18
C ILE A 104 9.51 -0.24 4.27
N PRO A 105 9.50 -1.02 5.36
CA PRO A 105 8.54 -2.13 5.51
C PRO A 105 7.09 -1.68 5.43
N VAL A 106 6.72 -0.50 5.95
CA VAL A 106 5.36 0.05 5.76
C VAL A 106 5.04 0.24 4.26
N SER A 107 5.94 0.83 3.49
CA SER A 107 5.72 1.03 2.04
C SER A 107 5.57 -0.28 1.28
N GLN A 108 6.27 -1.34 1.72
CA GLN A 108 6.15 -2.68 1.17
C GLN A 108 4.77 -3.27 1.49
N MET A 109 4.30 -3.14 2.73
CA MET A 109 2.97 -3.62 3.13
C MET A 109 1.83 -2.89 2.42
N ASN A 110 1.92 -1.56 2.29
CA ASN A 110 1.00 -0.77 1.46
C ASN A 110 0.93 -1.31 0.03
N LYS A 111 2.10 -1.59 -0.58
CA LYS A 111 2.16 -2.14 -1.94
C LYS A 111 1.57 -3.56 -2.03
N ILE A 112 1.85 -4.43 -1.06
CA ILE A 112 1.38 -5.83 -1.05
C ILE A 112 -0.14 -5.89 -0.89
N THR A 113 -0.70 -5.04 -0.03
CA THR A 113 -2.13 -5.06 0.35
C THR A 113 -3.00 -4.13 -0.47
N GLY A 114 -2.40 -3.27 -1.31
CA GLY A 114 -3.11 -2.22 -2.03
C GLY A 114 -3.63 -1.09 -1.13
N GLN A 115 -3.13 -0.99 0.10
CA GLN A 115 -3.46 0.08 1.04
C GLN A 115 -2.51 1.28 0.88
N ASN A 116 -2.83 2.38 1.55
CA ASN A 116 -2.00 3.59 1.59
C ASN A 116 -2.02 4.22 2.99
N VAL A 117 -1.61 3.44 3.99
CA VAL A 117 -1.52 3.88 5.37
C VAL A 117 -0.32 4.82 5.54
N PRO A 118 -0.50 6.03 6.08
CA PRO A 118 0.61 6.95 6.34
C PRO A 118 1.45 6.47 7.51
N ALA A 119 2.79 6.58 7.38
CA ALA A 119 3.75 6.38 8.47
C ALA A 119 4.59 7.64 8.67
N VAL A 120 4.73 8.06 9.93
CA VAL A 120 5.49 9.27 10.30
C VAL A 120 6.41 8.98 11.49
N PRO A 121 7.60 9.60 11.55
CA PRO A 121 8.44 9.50 12.74
C PRO A 121 7.75 10.16 13.94
N GLY A 122 7.88 9.52 15.10
CA GLY A 122 7.56 10.08 16.40
C GLY A 122 8.67 10.96 16.95
N LEU A 123 8.61 11.24 18.24
CA LEU A 123 9.65 11.99 18.95
C LEU A 123 10.98 11.23 18.89
N GLY A 124 12.10 11.97 18.87
CA GLY A 124 13.44 11.37 18.80
C GLY A 124 13.99 10.97 20.16
N ARG A 125 13.80 11.86 21.14
CA ARG A 125 14.31 11.71 22.50
C ARG A 125 13.16 11.55 23.49
N LYS A 126 13.43 10.86 24.59
CA LYS A 126 12.50 10.70 25.71
C LYS A 126 12.05 12.06 26.25
N LEU A 127 10.79 12.14 26.66
CA LEU A 127 10.26 13.29 27.37
C LEU A 127 10.96 13.46 28.73
N LYS A 128 11.16 14.71 29.15
CA LYS A 128 11.79 15.07 30.44
C LYS A 128 10.81 14.96 31.61
N SER A 129 9.51 15.12 31.34
CA SER A 129 8.43 15.05 32.32
C SER A 129 7.09 14.77 31.63
N PRO A 130 6.02 14.42 32.38
CA PRO A 130 4.68 14.24 31.81
C PRO A 130 4.08 15.49 31.15
N THR A 131 4.62 16.68 31.44
CA THR A 131 4.17 17.95 30.87
C THR A 131 5.11 18.48 29.78
N ASP A 132 6.18 17.75 29.50
CA ASP A 132 7.11 18.10 28.43
C ASP A 132 6.42 17.97 27.07
N LYS A 133 6.47 19.05 26.30
CA LYS A 133 5.89 19.11 24.95
C LYS A 133 6.91 18.73 23.87
N ALA A 134 8.17 18.45 24.25
CA ALA A 134 9.27 18.13 23.35
C ALA A 134 9.53 19.19 22.25
N LEU A 135 9.18 20.46 22.51
CA LEU A 135 9.38 21.54 21.55
C LEU A 135 10.86 21.96 21.40
N ASP A 136 11.75 21.38 22.22
CA ASP A 136 13.20 21.52 22.07
C ASP A 136 13.83 20.47 21.13
N GLN A 137 13.02 19.54 20.58
CA GLN A 137 13.46 18.61 19.54
C GLN A 137 13.23 19.23 18.15
N PRO A 138 13.88 18.73 17.08
CA PRO A 138 13.60 19.17 15.71
C PRO A 138 12.09 19.18 15.41
N PRO A 139 11.55 20.24 14.77
CA PRO A 139 10.12 20.36 14.49
C PRO A 139 9.51 19.18 13.74
N GLU A 140 10.30 18.53 12.87
CA GLU A 140 9.88 17.38 12.08
C GLU A 140 9.49 16.17 12.93
N LEU A 141 10.02 16.08 14.16
CA LEU A 141 9.71 15.00 15.10
C LEU A 141 8.38 15.22 15.85
N GLN A 142 7.76 16.40 15.71
CA GLN A 142 6.39 16.64 16.19
C GLN A 142 5.33 15.99 15.28
N ARG A 143 5.70 15.56 14.07
CA ARG A 143 4.75 14.99 13.09
C ARG A 143 3.97 13.80 13.63
N GLY A 144 4.59 12.94 14.44
CA GLY A 144 3.89 11.83 15.08
C GLY A 144 2.80 12.30 16.05
N VAL A 145 3.12 13.30 16.89
CA VAL A 145 2.16 13.92 17.83
C VAL A 145 1.02 14.59 17.07
N GLU A 146 1.35 15.35 16.02
CA GLU A 146 0.37 16.01 15.16
C GLU A 146 -0.55 15.02 14.46
N ALA A 147 -0.01 13.90 13.96
CA ALA A 147 -0.79 12.84 13.34
C ALA A 147 -1.77 12.19 14.33
N ILE A 148 -1.32 11.90 15.56
CA ILE A 148 -2.18 11.40 16.63
C ILE A 148 -3.30 12.40 16.92
N LEU A 149 -2.96 13.65 17.24
CA LEU A 149 -3.94 14.67 17.61
C LEU A 149 -4.93 14.97 16.49
N THR A 150 -4.47 14.99 15.24
CA THR A 150 -5.33 15.20 14.06
C THR A 150 -6.28 14.03 13.87
N THR A 151 -5.80 12.79 13.99
CA THR A 151 -6.63 11.59 13.86
C THR A 151 -7.70 11.55 14.95
N LEU A 152 -7.33 11.83 16.21
CA LEU A 152 -8.27 11.88 17.33
C LEU A 152 -9.34 12.97 17.17
N LYS A 153 -8.96 14.16 16.69
CA LYS A 153 -9.91 15.26 16.48
C LYS A 153 -10.90 14.99 15.35
N ASN A 154 -10.45 14.29 14.31
CA ASN A 154 -11.25 14.05 13.11
C ASN A 154 -12.04 12.73 13.16
N SER A 155 -11.72 11.83 14.09
CA SER A 155 -12.44 10.57 14.25
C SER A 155 -13.73 10.76 15.04
N THR A 156 -14.87 10.39 14.44
CA THR A 156 -16.14 10.26 15.15
C THR A 156 -16.19 9.03 16.08
N PRO A 157 -15.79 7.82 15.65
CA PRO A 157 -15.68 6.69 16.57
C PRO A 157 -14.43 6.81 17.47
N PRO A 158 -14.40 6.10 18.62
CA PRO A 158 -13.20 5.94 19.41
C PRO A 158 -12.04 5.39 18.59
N VAL A 159 -10.83 5.87 18.89
CA VAL A 159 -9.60 5.41 18.26
C VAL A 159 -8.81 4.59 19.28
N MET A 160 -8.46 3.36 18.91
CA MET A 160 -7.51 2.54 19.65
C MET A 160 -6.09 2.97 19.31
N ILE A 161 -5.23 3.10 20.32
CA ILE A 161 -3.79 3.25 20.12
C ILE A 161 -3.16 1.93 20.58
N ALA A 162 -2.51 1.24 19.65
CA ALA A 162 -1.73 0.03 19.90
C ALA A 162 -0.24 0.39 19.81
N ALA A 163 0.58 -0.20 20.67
CA ALA A 163 2.01 0.01 20.74
C ALA A 163 2.71 -1.28 21.12
#